data_AF-A0AAD8A183-F1
#
_entry.id   AF-A0AAD8A183-F1
#
_cell.length_a   1.000
_cell.length_b   1.000
_cell.length_c   1.000
_cell.angle_alpha   90.00
_cell.angle_beta   90.00
_cell.angle_gamma   90.00
#
_symmetry.space_group_name_H-M   'P 1'
#
loop_
_entity.id
_entity.type
_entity.pdbx_description
1 polymer ?
#
loop_
_entity_poly.entity_id
_entity_poly.type
_entity_poly.pdbx_seq_one_letter_code
_entity_poly.pdbx_strand_id
1 'polypeptide(L)'
;PGFWGLINPQWPLCNKGRRQSPINVEPDKLLFDPFLRPVHLDKHKVSGTLQNTGQTLVFRVDKDTKHHVNISGGPLAYRYQFEEIYIHYGTKDHQGSEHRIHGYSFPGE
;
A
#
# COMPACT_ATOMS: atom_id res chain seq x y z
N PRO A 1 -12.78 11.37 2.33
CA PRO A 1 -11.56 11.32 3.19
C PRO A 1 -11.55 12.33 4.34
N GLY A 2 -11.66 13.65 4.06
CA GLY A 2 -11.47 14.70 5.10
C GLY A 2 -12.42 14.67 6.30
N PHE A 3 -13.55 13.97 6.19
CA PHE A 3 -14.55 13.84 7.26
C PHE A 3 -14.54 12.48 7.96
N TRP A 4 -13.66 11.54 7.57
CA TRP A 4 -13.69 10.18 8.11
C TRP A 4 -13.54 10.13 9.63
N GLY A 5 -12.72 11.02 10.21
CA GLY A 5 -12.57 11.10 11.66
C GLY A 5 -13.79 11.67 12.41
N LEU A 6 -14.79 12.17 11.70
CA LEU A 6 -16.07 12.62 12.26
C LEU A 6 -17.19 11.59 12.03
N ILE A 7 -17.07 10.76 10.99
CA ILE A 7 -18.10 9.80 10.59
C ILE A 7 -18.15 8.60 11.55
N ASN A 8 -16.99 8.14 12.03
CA ASN A 8 -16.93 7.04 12.98
C ASN A 8 -16.06 7.44 14.18
N PRO A 9 -16.60 7.41 15.43
CA PRO A 9 -15.83 7.67 16.63
C PRO A 9 -14.60 6.78 16.82
N GLN A 10 -14.54 5.61 16.16
CA GLN A 10 -13.40 4.70 16.15
C GLN A 10 -12.27 5.10 15.19
N TRP A 11 -12.47 6.12 14.35
CA TRP A 11 -11.47 6.62 13.39
C TRP A 11 -10.89 8.00 13.73
N PRO A 12 -10.67 8.36 15.02
CA PRO A 12 -10.25 9.71 15.39
C PRO A 12 -8.86 10.07 14.83
N LEU A 13 -8.04 9.05 14.54
CA LEU A 13 -6.72 9.21 13.94
C LEU A 13 -6.76 9.72 12.50
N CYS A 14 -7.88 9.58 11.78
CA CYS A 14 -8.00 10.13 10.43
C CYS A 14 -7.95 11.67 10.40
N ASN A 15 -8.25 12.33 11.53
CA ASN A 15 -8.13 13.79 11.65
C ASN A 15 -6.94 14.20 12.53
N LYS A 16 -6.65 13.43 13.59
CA LYS A 16 -5.64 13.80 14.60
C LYS A 16 -4.30 13.10 14.44
N GLY A 17 -4.22 12.09 13.58
CA GLY A 17 -3.03 11.26 13.40
C GLY A 17 -1.88 12.03 12.76
N ARG A 18 -0.66 11.87 13.29
CA ARG A 18 0.56 12.51 12.75
C ARG A 18 1.33 11.64 11.76
N ARG A 19 0.86 10.41 11.54
CA ARG A 19 1.47 9.39 10.66
C ARG A 19 0.39 8.76 9.78
N GLN A 20 -0.30 9.62 9.03
CA GLN A 20 -1.30 9.18 8.06
C GLN A 20 -0.64 9.06 6.69
N SER A 21 -1.14 8.10 5.91
CA SER A 21 -0.86 7.96 4.48
C SER A 21 -2.14 8.29 3.69
N PRO A 22 -2.04 8.60 2.39
CA PRO A 22 -0.81 8.74 1.61
C PRO A 22 -0.04 10.03 1.91
N ILE A 23 1.17 10.14 1.36
CA ILE A 23 1.99 11.36 1.41
C ILE A 23 2.51 11.74 0.01
N ASN A 24 2.91 13.01 -0.12
CA ASN A 24 3.75 13.45 -1.22
C ASN A 24 5.22 13.19 -0.86
N VAL A 25 5.86 12.28 -1.58
CA VAL A 25 7.29 12.00 -1.45
C VAL A 25 8.06 13.10 -2.18
N GLU A 26 8.84 13.90 -1.45
CA GLU A 26 9.68 14.96 -2.00
C GLU A 26 11.13 14.46 -2.12
N PRO A 27 11.63 14.13 -3.32
CA PRO A 27 12.96 13.52 -3.49
C PRO A 27 14.09 14.32 -2.86
N ASP A 28 14.02 15.65 -2.90
CA ASP A 28 15.03 16.57 -2.35
C ASP A 28 15.10 16.56 -0.82
N LYS A 29 14.07 15.99 -0.15
CA LYS A 29 14.01 15.85 1.32
C LYS A 29 14.32 14.43 1.79
N LEU A 30 14.62 13.50 0.86
CA LEU A 30 14.94 12.13 1.22
C LEU A 30 16.35 12.03 1.82
N LEU A 31 16.47 11.19 2.83
CA LEU A 31 17.74 10.84 3.44
C LEU A 31 18.13 9.44 2.98
N PHE A 32 19.31 9.31 2.40
CA PHE A 32 19.86 8.01 2.05
C PHE A 32 20.33 7.28 3.30
N ASP A 33 19.82 6.07 3.51
CA ASP A 33 20.27 5.17 4.58
C ASP A 33 21.22 4.11 3.98
N PRO A 34 22.55 4.20 4.24
CA PRO A 34 23.52 3.24 3.72
C PRO A 34 23.42 1.85 4.37
N PHE A 35 22.72 1.71 5.49
CA PHE A 35 22.54 0.44 6.18
C PHE A 35 21.23 -0.26 5.81
N LEU A 36 20.41 0.37 4.95
CA LEU A 36 19.18 -0.23 4.47
C LEU A 36 19.50 -1.48 3.63
N ARG A 37 19.07 -2.64 4.12
CA ARG A 37 19.27 -3.91 3.43
C ARG A 37 18.38 -3.99 2.18
N PRO A 38 18.73 -4.79 1.17
CA PRO A 38 17.83 -5.07 0.06
C PRO A 38 16.48 -5.63 0.52
N VAL A 39 15.40 -5.27 -0.17
CA VAL A 39 14.10 -5.91 0.01
C VAL A 39 14.09 -7.24 -0.75
N HIS A 40 13.64 -8.30 -0.10
CA HIS A 40 13.51 -9.63 -0.65
C HIS A 40 12.04 -10.02 -0.77
N LEU A 41 11.65 -10.47 -1.96
CA LEU A 41 10.33 -11.00 -2.28
C LEU A 41 10.47 -12.41 -2.84
N ASP A 42 9.76 -13.36 -2.25
CA ASP A 42 9.71 -14.73 -2.77
C ASP A 42 9.09 -14.75 -4.17
N LYS A 43 9.72 -15.45 -5.12
CA LYS A 43 9.28 -15.51 -6.53
C LYS A 43 8.38 -16.72 -6.80
N HIS A 44 7.35 -16.90 -5.98
CA HIS A 44 6.34 -17.94 -6.17
C HIS A 44 5.11 -17.39 -6.88
N LYS A 45 4.47 -18.22 -7.70
CA LYS A 45 3.11 -17.92 -8.20
C LYS A 45 2.10 -18.34 -7.14
N VAL A 46 1.11 -17.49 -6.91
CA VAL A 46 -0.01 -17.76 -6.01
C VAL A 46 -1.31 -17.56 -6.78
N SER A 47 -2.30 -18.40 -6.46
CA SER A 47 -3.67 -18.24 -6.92
C SER A 47 -4.45 -17.43 -5.88
N GLY A 48 -5.51 -16.78 -6.34
CA GLY A 48 -6.34 -15.96 -5.50
C GLY A 48 -7.61 -15.51 -6.22
N THR A 49 -8.46 -14.85 -5.47
CA THR A 49 -9.73 -14.31 -5.97
C THR A 49 -9.64 -12.79 -6.06
N LEU A 50 -10.01 -12.24 -7.22
CA LEU A 50 -10.21 -10.80 -7.40
C LEU A 50 -11.66 -10.44 -7.07
N GLN A 51 -11.86 -9.54 -6.11
CA GLN A 51 -13.16 -9.13 -5.59
C GLN A 51 -13.35 -7.63 -5.76
N ASN A 52 -14.54 -7.23 -6.24
CA ASN A 52 -14.97 -5.83 -6.23
C ASN A 52 -15.75 -5.56 -4.95
N THR A 53 -15.23 -4.70 -4.07
CA THR A 53 -15.86 -4.36 -2.78
C THR A 53 -16.88 -3.24 -2.87
N GLY A 54 -17.10 -2.70 -4.08
CA GLY A 54 -17.87 -1.47 -4.33
C GLY A 54 -17.05 -0.19 -4.14
N GLN A 55 -15.89 -0.26 -3.49
CA GLN A 55 -14.98 0.88 -3.30
C GLN A 55 -13.65 0.70 -4.04
N THR A 56 -13.16 -0.54 -4.14
CA THR A 56 -11.85 -0.86 -4.72
C THR A 56 -11.85 -2.32 -5.22
N LEU A 57 -10.85 -2.68 -6.02
CA LEU A 57 -10.58 -4.06 -6.39
C LEU A 57 -9.55 -4.63 -5.42
N VAL A 58 -9.87 -5.78 -4.83
CA VAL A 58 -8.99 -6.50 -3.92
C VAL A 58 -8.70 -7.87 -4.47
N PHE A 59 -7.43 -8.19 -4.67
CA PHE A 59 -6.99 -9.56 -4.90
C PHE A 59 -6.59 -10.19 -3.56
N ARG A 60 -7.16 -11.34 -3.23
CA ARG A 60 -6.85 -12.11 -2.03
C ARG A 60 -6.29 -13.47 -2.40
N VAL A 61 -5.18 -13.86 -1.77
CA VAL A 61 -4.59 -15.18 -1.97
C VAL A 61 -5.53 -16.27 -1.43
N ASP A 62 -5.62 -17.40 -2.13
CA ASP A 62 -6.45 -18.53 -1.70
C ASP A 62 -5.90 -19.14 -0.39
N LYS A 63 -6.80 -19.43 0.55
CA LYS A 63 -6.43 -19.90 1.90
C LYS A 63 -5.73 -21.25 1.92
N ASP A 64 -5.99 -22.08 0.93
CA ASP A 64 -5.44 -23.43 0.76
C ASP A 64 -4.19 -23.45 -0.15
N THR A 65 -3.61 -22.29 -0.45
CA THR A 65 -2.36 -22.22 -1.21
C THR A 65 -1.24 -23.02 -0.54
N LYS A 66 -0.56 -23.86 -1.32
CA LYS A 66 0.63 -24.62 -0.86
C LYS A 66 1.91 -23.79 -0.88
N HIS A 67 1.91 -22.70 -1.64
CA HIS A 67 3.05 -21.80 -1.77
C HIS A 67 2.66 -20.42 -1.25
N HIS A 68 3.50 -19.88 -0.36
CA HIS A 68 3.34 -18.55 0.17
C HIS A 68 4.40 -17.62 -0.43
N VAL A 69 4.01 -16.37 -0.65
CA VAL A 69 4.92 -15.29 -1.02
C VAL A 69 5.21 -14.49 0.23
N ASN A 70 6.48 -14.37 0.60
CA ASN A 70 6.89 -13.56 1.74
C ASN A 70 7.77 -12.39 1.32
N ILE A 71 7.73 -11.35 2.14
CA ILE A 71 8.47 -10.11 2.01
C ILE A 71 9.37 -9.97 3.25
N SER A 72 10.65 -9.69 3.04
CA SER A 72 11.63 -9.52 4.13
C SER A 72 12.77 -8.59 3.69
N GLY A 73 13.71 -8.30 4.59
CA GLY A 73 14.79 -7.35 4.32
C GLY A 73 14.30 -5.89 4.34
N GLY A 74 15.01 -4.98 3.70
CA GLY A 74 14.65 -3.56 3.75
C GLY A 74 14.60 -3.02 5.19
N PRO A 75 13.61 -2.16 5.50
CA PRO A 75 13.38 -1.64 6.85
C PRO A 75 12.58 -2.62 7.74
N LEU A 76 12.26 -3.84 7.27
CA LEU A 76 11.38 -4.77 7.99
C LEU A 76 12.16 -5.51 9.09
N ALA A 77 11.57 -5.57 10.28
CA ALA A 77 12.10 -6.34 11.41
C ALA A 77 11.86 -7.85 11.27
N TYR A 78 10.81 -8.25 10.55
CA TYR A 78 10.36 -9.63 10.40
C TYR A 78 10.10 -9.99 8.94
N ARG A 79 9.82 -11.27 8.72
CA ARG A 79 9.27 -11.79 7.45
C ARG A 79 7.74 -11.68 7.50
N TYR A 80 7.18 -11.01 6.51
CA TYR A 80 5.73 -10.82 6.38
C TYR A 80 5.21 -11.66 5.21
N GLN A 81 4.05 -12.29 5.39
CA GLN A 81 3.41 -13.07 4.35
C GLN A 81 2.45 -12.18 3.55
N PHE A 82 2.49 -12.27 2.23
CA PHE A 82 1.53 -11.60 1.35
C PHE A 82 0.16 -12.27 1.47
N GLU A 83 -0.88 -11.46 1.68
CA GLU A 83 -2.26 -11.92 1.89
C GLU A 83 -3.21 -11.34 0.83
N GLU A 84 -3.16 -10.02 0.65
CA GLU A 84 -4.02 -9.31 -0.30
C GLU A 84 -3.36 -8.05 -0.86
N ILE A 85 -3.84 -7.59 -2.00
CA ILE A 85 -3.48 -6.29 -2.61
C ILE A 85 -4.75 -5.54 -2.99
N TYR A 86 -4.78 -4.26 -2.63
CA TYR A 86 -5.82 -3.30 -2.98
C TYR A 86 -5.31 -2.47 -4.15
N ILE A 87 -6.17 -2.21 -5.13
CA ILE A 87 -5.82 -1.42 -6.32
C ILE A 87 -6.56 -0.09 -6.26
N HIS A 88 -5.82 1.00 -6.26
CA HIS A 88 -6.34 2.35 -6.33
C HIS A 88 -6.07 2.90 -7.73
N TYR A 89 -7.08 3.50 -8.37
CA TYR A 89 -6.95 4.01 -9.73
C TYR A 89 -7.87 5.20 -9.95
N GLY A 90 -7.47 6.06 -10.90
CA GLY A 90 -8.25 7.23 -11.27
C GLY A 90 -9.10 6.98 -12.51
N THR A 91 -9.97 7.94 -12.80
CA THR A 91 -10.78 7.94 -14.03
C THR A 91 -10.05 8.53 -15.23
N LYS A 92 -8.81 9.00 -15.05
CA LYS A 92 -7.97 9.61 -16.10
C LYS A 92 -6.52 9.23 -15.83
N ASP A 93 -5.71 9.12 -16.87
CA ASP A 93 -4.33 8.60 -16.77
C ASP A 93 -3.35 9.49 -15.98
N HIS A 94 -3.70 10.73 -15.67
CA HIS A 94 -2.85 11.63 -14.87
C HIS A 94 -3.21 11.68 -13.37
N GLN A 95 -4.10 10.78 -12.92
CA GLN A 95 -4.56 10.71 -11.54
C GLN A 95 -4.90 9.27 -11.16
N GLY A 96 -4.76 8.93 -9.88
CA GLY A 96 -5.21 7.63 -9.36
C GLY A 96 -4.37 7.08 -8.23
N SER A 97 -3.06 7.27 -8.30
CA SER A 97 -2.17 6.93 -7.20
C SER A 97 -2.54 7.72 -5.94
N GLU A 98 -2.45 7.07 -4.78
CA GLU A 98 -2.68 7.73 -3.51
C GLU A 98 -1.43 8.54 -3.13
N HIS A 99 -0.26 7.92 -3.20
CA HIS A 99 1.02 8.62 -3.06
C HIS A 99 1.35 9.43 -4.30
N ARG A 100 2.17 10.46 -4.09
CA ARG A 100 2.69 11.33 -5.15
C ARG A 100 4.20 11.44 -5.05
N ILE A 101 4.88 11.70 -6.16
CA ILE A 101 6.32 11.96 -6.19
C ILE A 101 6.52 13.38 -6.71
N HIS A 102 7.03 14.26 -5.86
CA HIS A 102 7.22 15.68 -6.18
C HIS A 102 5.95 16.33 -6.77
N GLY A 103 4.79 16.01 -6.18
CA GLY A 103 3.47 16.48 -6.62
C GLY A 103 2.87 15.72 -7.79
N TYR A 104 3.65 14.89 -8.49
CA TYR A 104 3.18 14.09 -9.63
C TYR A 104 2.40 12.86 -9.17
N SER A 105 1.28 12.57 -9.84
CA SER A 105 0.41 11.40 -9.61
C SER A 105 0.45 10.46 -10.81
N PHE A 106 0.24 9.18 -10.55
CA PHE A 106 0.20 8.12 -11.54
C PHE A 106 -1.25 7.62 -11.75
N PRO A 107 -1.56 6.91 -12.85
CA PRO A 107 -2.91 6.40 -13.13
C PRO A 107 -3.49 5.48 -12.05
N GLY A 108 -2.62 4.81 -11.27
CA GLY A 108 -3.01 3.91 -10.19
C GLY A 108 -1.82 3.49 -9.33
N GLU A 109 -2.15 2.83 -8.23
CA GLU A 109 -1.23 2.31 -7.20
C GLU A 109 -1.76 0.98 -6.66
#